data_AF-A0A9D7KHZ6-F1
#
_entry.id   AF-A0A9D7KHZ6-F1
#
_cell.length_a   1.000
_cell.length_b   1.000
_cell.length_c   1.000
_cell.angle_alpha   90.00
_cell.angle_beta   90.00
_cell.angle_gamma   90.00
#
_symmetry.space_group_name_H-M   'P 1'
#
loop_
_entity.id
_entity.type
_entity.pdbx_description
1 polymer ?
#
loop_
_entity_poly.entity_id
_entity_poly.type
_entity_poly.pdbx_seq_one_letter_code
_entity_poly.pdbx_strand_id
1 'polypeptide(L)'
;MTDIFIFFNAGLYTGRDSLTINIDKEALWKKLKKLGNLKTEEARAVFDLGEDSTDWGVENAKKELLDTGPNPNYIHEILYRPFDKRYSYYTGRSRGLITRPRKEIMLHLLRTNIALTVGRQ
;
A
#
# COMPACT_ATOMS: atom_id res chain seq x y z
N MET A 1 11.53 -8.03 -23.50
CA MET A 1 11.15 -8.52 -22.14
C MET A 1 9.87 -9.35 -22.19
N THR A 2 8.96 -9.02 -23.11
CA THR A 2 7.72 -9.76 -23.42
C THR A 2 7.91 -11.24 -23.77
N ASP A 3 9.11 -11.65 -24.21
CA ASP A 3 9.35 -13.02 -24.69
C ASP A 3 9.94 -13.96 -23.62
N ILE A 4 10.33 -13.42 -22.46
CA ILE A 4 11.00 -14.19 -21.39
C ILE A 4 10.09 -14.33 -20.16
N PHE A 5 9.34 -13.28 -19.82
CA PHE A 5 8.48 -13.27 -18.63
C PHE A 5 7.00 -13.34 -19.01
N ILE A 6 6.29 -14.31 -18.43
CA ILE A 6 4.83 -14.47 -18.60
C ILE A 6 4.08 -13.26 -18.02
N PHE A 7 4.57 -12.71 -16.91
CA PHE A 7 4.00 -11.53 -16.26
C PHE A 7 5.09 -10.51 -15.94
N PHE A 8 4.89 -9.26 -16.35
CA PHE A 8 5.74 -8.12 -16.02
C PHE A 8 4.89 -6.85 -15.94
N ASN A 9 5.19 -5.96 -14.99
CA ASN A 9 4.55 -4.65 -14.85
C ASN A 9 5.39 -3.76 -13.93
N ALA A 10 4.99 -2.50 -13.82
CA ALA A 10 5.48 -1.60 -12.79
C ALA A 10 5.11 -2.11 -11.38
N GLY A 11 5.84 -1.60 -10.38
CA GLY A 11 5.58 -1.85 -8.96
C GLY A 11 4.21 -1.33 -8.50
N LEU A 12 3.87 -1.63 -7.25
CA LEU A 12 2.68 -1.08 -6.59
C LEU A 12 2.78 0.46 -6.50
N TYR A 13 1.63 1.12 -6.51
CA TYR A 13 1.53 2.57 -6.35
C TYR A 13 0.50 2.89 -5.27
N THR A 14 0.94 3.56 -4.20
CA THR A 14 0.08 3.80 -3.03
C THR A 14 -0.81 5.05 -3.19
N GLY A 15 -0.34 6.07 -3.92
CA GLY A 15 -0.95 7.40 -3.97
C GLY A 15 -0.72 8.26 -2.73
N ARG A 16 -0.51 7.66 -1.56
CA ARG A 16 -0.26 8.34 -0.27
C ARG A 16 0.80 7.59 0.54
N ASP A 17 2.05 7.72 0.12
CA ASP A 17 3.18 7.03 0.76
C ASP A 17 3.31 7.38 2.24
N SER A 18 3.12 8.66 2.60
CA SER A 18 3.22 9.12 3.98
C SER A 18 2.28 8.37 4.92
N LEU A 19 1.09 8.00 4.46
CA LEU A 19 0.09 7.25 5.22
C LEU A 19 0.37 5.75 5.25
N THR A 20 0.80 5.20 4.12
CA THR A 20 0.77 3.76 3.84
C THR A 20 2.12 3.07 3.96
N ILE A 21 3.22 3.83 3.98
CA ILE A 21 4.59 3.31 4.04
C ILE A 21 5.27 3.86 5.29
N ASN A 22 5.89 2.98 6.07
CA ASN A 22 6.64 3.40 7.25
C ASN A 22 7.90 2.54 7.43
N ILE A 23 8.93 3.08 8.08
CA ILE A 23 10.15 2.34 8.38
C ILE A 23 9.88 1.23 9.40
N ASP A 24 9.00 1.52 10.37
CA ASP A 24 8.69 0.59 11.45
C ASP A 24 7.28 -0.01 11.29
N LYS A 25 7.19 -1.32 11.52
CA LYS A 25 5.94 -2.09 11.42
C LYS A 25 4.92 -1.65 12.47
N GLU A 26 5.33 -1.39 13.70
CA GLU A 26 4.42 -0.99 14.77
C GLU A 26 3.92 0.44 14.58
N ALA A 27 4.77 1.33 14.09
CA ALA A 27 4.43 2.70 13.77
C ALA A 27 3.38 2.76 12.65
N LEU A 28 3.56 1.97 11.56
CA LEU A 28 2.54 1.81 10.54
C LEU A 28 1.23 1.30 11.15
N TRP A 29 1.31 0.28 12.00
CA TRP A 29 0.13 -0.32 12.61
C TRP A 29 -0.67 0.64 13.49
N LYS A 30 0.02 1.39 14.35
CA LYS A 30 -0.59 2.45 15.18
C LYS A 30 -1.25 3.51 14.31
N LYS A 31 -0.60 3.88 13.20
CA LYS A 31 -1.13 4.86 12.24
C LYS A 31 -2.44 4.39 11.61
N LEU A 32 -2.50 3.15 11.13
CA LEU A 32 -3.69 2.56 10.52
C LEU A 32 -4.83 2.37 11.51
N LYS A 33 -4.54 1.94 12.75
CA LYS A 33 -5.54 1.87 13.82
C LYS A 33 -6.14 3.24 14.12
N LYS A 34 -5.30 4.28 14.19
CA LYS A 34 -5.76 5.65 14.38
C LYS A 34 -6.63 6.12 13.20
N LEU A 35 -6.23 5.81 11.97
CA LEU A 35 -7.02 6.12 10.77
C LEU A 35 -8.42 5.48 10.80
N GLY A 36 -8.51 4.21 11.21
CA GLY A 36 -9.79 3.50 11.31
C GLY A 36 -10.75 4.10 12.35
N ASN A 37 -10.23 4.70 13.42
CA ASN A 37 -11.02 5.24 14.52
C ASN A 37 -11.45 6.71 14.34
N LEU A 38 -10.73 7.50 13.53
CA LEU A 38 -11.05 8.91 13.29
C LEU A 38 -12.19 9.07 12.30
N LYS A 39 -12.94 10.18 12.35
CA LYS A 39 -13.87 10.54 11.25
C LYS A 39 -13.09 10.92 9.99
N THR A 40 -13.75 10.91 8.83
CA THR A 40 -13.07 11.12 7.53
C THR A 40 -12.37 12.47 7.45
N GLU A 41 -13.03 13.56 7.87
CA GLU A 41 -12.44 14.90 7.89
C GLU A 41 -11.35 15.07 8.95
N GLU A 42 -11.53 14.46 10.13
CA GLU A 42 -10.50 14.45 11.17
C GLU A 42 -9.25 13.70 10.70
N ALA A 43 -9.41 12.55 10.05
CA ALA A 43 -8.33 11.79 9.46
C ALA A 43 -7.60 12.59 8.38
N ARG A 44 -8.34 13.32 7.54
CA ARG A 44 -7.78 14.19 6.51
C ARG A 44 -6.87 15.26 7.10
N ALA A 45 -7.31 15.91 8.18
CA ALA A 45 -6.51 16.92 8.89
C ALA A 45 -5.31 16.32 9.62
N VAL A 46 -5.49 15.20 10.35
CA VAL A 46 -4.44 14.59 11.18
C VAL A 46 -3.30 14.00 10.34
N PHE A 47 -3.60 13.47 9.16
CA PHE A 47 -2.61 12.82 8.28
C PHE A 47 -2.25 13.64 7.05
N ASP A 48 -2.73 14.89 6.96
CA ASP A 48 -2.50 15.79 5.83
C ASP A 48 -2.78 15.10 4.48
N LEU A 49 -3.99 14.54 4.36
CA LEU A 49 -4.38 13.70 3.21
C LEU A 49 -4.87 14.53 2.02
N GLY A 50 -4.92 15.85 2.12
CA GLY A 50 -5.39 16.73 1.03
C GLY A 50 -6.76 16.36 0.46
N GLU A 51 -7.00 16.70 -0.80
CA GLU A 51 -8.22 16.33 -1.52
C GLU A 51 -8.19 14.87 -2.02
N ASP A 52 -9.39 14.29 -2.13
CA ASP A 52 -9.56 12.98 -2.75
C ASP A 52 -9.34 13.09 -4.26
N SER A 53 -8.84 12.01 -4.84
CA SER A 53 -8.63 11.87 -6.28
C SER A 53 -9.56 10.80 -6.83
N THR A 54 -9.68 10.72 -8.16
CA THR A 54 -10.46 9.66 -8.84
C THR A 54 -10.06 8.24 -8.41
N ASP A 55 -8.78 8.05 -8.10
CA ASP A 55 -8.18 6.75 -7.80
C ASP A 55 -7.92 6.51 -6.30
N TRP A 56 -8.15 7.51 -5.44
CA TRP A 56 -7.87 7.41 -3.99
C TRP A 56 -8.75 8.36 -3.18
N GLY A 57 -9.36 7.84 -2.11
CA GLY A 57 -10.10 8.66 -1.16
C GLY A 57 -10.06 8.12 0.27
N VAL A 58 -10.12 9.03 1.25
CA VAL A 58 -9.98 8.70 2.68
C VAL A 58 -11.04 7.69 3.13
N GLU A 59 -12.27 7.84 2.64
CA GLU A 59 -13.38 6.94 2.96
C GLU A 59 -13.11 5.50 2.50
N ASN A 60 -12.59 5.32 1.28
CA ASN A 60 -12.26 4.00 0.74
C ASN A 60 -11.12 3.34 1.52
N ALA A 61 -10.08 4.10 1.88
CA ALA A 61 -8.97 3.61 2.68
C ALA A 61 -9.44 3.13 4.07
N LYS A 62 -10.35 3.89 4.70
CA LYS A 62 -10.96 3.49 5.97
C LYS A 62 -11.87 2.28 5.82
N LYS A 63 -12.71 2.25 4.77
CA LYS A 63 -13.58 1.12 4.48
C LYS A 63 -12.78 -0.17 4.29
N GLU A 64 -11.63 -0.12 3.63
CA GLU A 64 -10.74 -1.27 3.54
C GLU A 64 -10.24 -1.76 4.91
N LEU A 65 -9.84 -0.85 5.80
CA LEU A 65 -9.43 -1.21 7.16
C LEU A 65 -10.56 -1.83 7.98
N LEU A 66 -11.79 -1.36 7.80
CA LEU A 66 -12.97 -1.91 8.47
C LEU A 66 -13.36 -3.27 7.88
N ASP A 67 -13.42 -3.39 6.56
CA ASP A 67 -13.82 -4.61 5.85
C ASP A 67 -12.83 -5.76 6.07
N THR A 68 -11.53 -5.47 6.03
CA THR A 68 -10.50 -6.50 6.24
C THR A 68 -10.34 -6.89 7.71
N GLY A 69 -10.94 -6.09 8.61
CA GLY A 69 -10.47 -5.93 9.97
C GLY A 69 -9.05 -5.40 9.99
N PRO A 70 -8.65 -4.53 10.94
CA PRO A 70 -7.23 -4.27 11.13
C PRO A 70 -6.57 -5.62 11.44
N ASN A 71 -5.89 -6.19 10.45
CA ASN A 71 -5.19 -7.47 10.56
C ASN A 71 -3.69 -7.27 10.28
N PRO A 72 -2.82 -7.51 11.28
CA PRO A 72 -1.37 -7.36 11.11
C PRO A 72 -0.76 -8.25 10.02
N ASN A 73 -1.47 -9.30 9.59
CA ASN A 73 -1.02 -10.22 8.54
C ASN A 73 -0.93 -9.56 7.16
N TYR A 74 -1.62 -8.45 6.95
CA TYR A 74 -1.50 -7.65 5.73
C TYR A 74 -0.34 -6.65 5.79
N ILE A 75 0.42 -6.59 6.89
CA ILE A 75 1.64 -5.76 6.93
C ILE A 75 2.80 -6.56 6.38
N HIS A 76 3.32 -6.10 5.24
CA HIS A 76 4.43 -6.73 4.53
C HIS A 76 5.62 -5.77 4.41
N GLU A 77 6.83 -6.33 4.44
CA GLU A 77 8.04 -5.60 4.07
C GLU A 77 8.03 -5.35 2.55
N ILE A 78 8.40 -4.14 2.15
CA ILE A 78 8.53 -3.70 0.76
C ILE A 78 9.91 -3.07 0.57
N LEU A 79 10.43 -3.20 -0.65
CA LEU A 79 11.60 -2.44 -1.09
C LEU A 79 11.10 -1.11 -1.69
N TYR A 80 11.07 -0.05 -0.88
CA TYR A 80 10.52 1.24 -1.28
C TYR A 80 11.42 1.96 -2.29
N ARG A 81 12.73 1.88 -2.06
CA ARG A 81 13.81 2.36 -2.93
C ARG A 81 14.93 1.33 -2.94
N PRO A 82 15.89 1.38 -3.87
CA PRO A 82 17.04 0.48 -3.84
C PRO A 82 17.68 0.46 -2.45
N PHE A 83 17.73 -0.73 -1.84
CA PHE A 83 18.27 -0.98 -0.50
C PHE A 83 17.54 -0.29 0.68
N ASP A 84 16.32 0.24 0.46
CA ASP A 84 15.47 0.87 1.49
C ASP A 84 14.26 -0.02 1.78
N LYS A 85 14.36 -0.79 2.86
CA LYS A 85 13.29 -1.68 3.34
C LYS A 85 12.34 -0.90 4.25
N ARG A 86 11.05 -1.01 3.96
CA ARG A 86 9.97 -0.39 4.72
C ARG A 86 8.80 -1.36 4.85
N TYR A 87 7.79 -0.98 5.61
CA TYR A 87 6.56 -1.74 5.76
C TYR A 87 5.39 -1.01 5.11
N SER A 88 4.47 -1.77 4.53
CA SER A 88 3.20 -1.27 4.01
C SER A 88 2.07 -2.26 4.27
N TYR A 89 0.82 -1.78 4.27
CA TYR A 89 -0.37 -2.60 4.46
C TYR A 89 -0.95 -2.97 3.10
N TYR A 90 -0.78 -4.23 2.72
CA TYR A 90 -1.11 -4.76 1.41
C TYR A 90 -2.18 -5.83 1.51
N THR A 91 -3.38 -5.54 0.99
CA THR A 91 -4.50 -6.49 0.87
C THR A 91 -4.73 -6.97 -0.56
N GLY A 92 -4.06 -6.33 -1.52
CA GLY A 92 -4.36 -6.49 -2.95
C GLY A 92 -5.63 -5.77 -3.42
N ARG A 93 -6.33 -5.02 -2.56
CA ARG A 93 -7.50 -4.20 -2.94
C ARG A 93 -7.06 -2.93 -3.64
N SER A 94 -7.69 -2.63 -4.77
CA SER A 94 -7.46 -1.41 -5.55
C SER A 94 -8.32 -0.26 -5.03
N ARG A 95 -7.83 0.98 -5.15
CA ARG A 95 -8.52 2.22 -4.73
C ARG A 95 -8.91 2.29 -3.25
N GLY A 96 -8.19 1.56 -2.39
CA GLY A 96 -8.32 1.68 -0.93
C GLY A 96 -7.09 2.36 -0.33
N LEU A 97 -6.39 1.71 0.60
CA LEU A 97 -5.12 2.19 1.12
C LEU A 97 -4.08 2.33 0.01
N ILE A 98 -3.97 1.32 -0.85
CA ILE A 98 -3.07 1.33 -2.00
C ILE A 98 -3.90 1.57 -3.27
N THR A 99 -3.58 2.65 -4.00
CA THR A 99 -4.26 3.01 -5.24
C THR A 99 -4.16 1.91 -6.31
N ARG A 100 -2.96 1.43 -6.62
CA ARG A 100 -2.71 0.36 -7.60
C ARG A 100 -1.83 -0.72 -6.97
N PRO A 101 -2.44 -1.77 -6.37
CA PRO A 101 -1.70 -2.83 -5.69
C PRO A 101 -1.03 -3.82 -6.65
N ARG A 102 -1.33 -3.77 -7.96
CA ARG A 102 -0.80 -4.72 -8.96
C ARG A 102 -0.92 -6.17 -8.48
N LYS A 103 -2.11 -6.54 -8.00
CA LYS A 103 -2.39 -7.83 -7.35
C LYS A 103 -1.93 -8.99 -8.23
N GLU A 104 -2.16 -8.89 -9.53
CA GLU A 104 -1.75 -9.83 -10.57
C GLU A 104 -0.27 -10.21 -10.53
N ILE A 105 0.61 -9.34 -10.00
CA ILE A 105 2.06 -9.57 -9.93
C ILE A 105 2.53 -9.64 -8.47
N MET A 106 2.09 -8.71 -7.63
CA MET A 106 2.56 -8.60 -6.25
C MET A 106 2.16 -9.81 -5.41
N LEU A 107 1.07 -10.52 -5.74
CA LEU A 107 0.71 -11.77 -5.05
C LEU A 107 1.84 -12.81 -5.09
N HIS A 108 2.68 -12.79 -6.14
CA HIS A 108 3.79 -13.72 -6.27
C HIS A 108 4.96 -13.37 -5.35
N LEU A 109 5.03 -12.14 -4.85
CA LEU A 109 6.06 -11.64 -3.92
C LEU A 109 5.63 -11.68 -2.46
N LEU A 110 4.38 -12.08 -2.16
CA LEU A 110 3.92 -12.32 -0.78
C LEU A 110 4.49 -13.60 -0.17
N ARG A 111 5.20 -14.39 -0.96
CA ARG A 111 5.95 -15.60 -0.59
C ARG A 111 7.40 -15.44 -1.05
N THR A 112 8.29 -16.29 -0.56
CA THR A 112 9.70 -16.30 -0.98
C THR A 112 9.81 -16.41 -2.50
N ASN A 113 10.28 -15.33 -3.13
CA ASN A 113 10.40 -15.20 -4.57
C ASN A 113 11.38 -14.08 -4.94
N ILE A 114 11.79 -14.02 -6.21
CA ILE A 114 12.76 -13.05 -6.74
C ILE A 114 12.08 -12.26 -7.86
N ALA A 115 12.23 -10.94 -7.84
CA ALA A 115 11.82 -10.05 -8.93
C ALA A 115 13.01 -9.28 -9.47
N LEU A 116 13.02 -9.08 -10.79
CA LEU A 116 13.96 -8.21 -11.48
C LEU A 116 13.33 -6.81 -11.63
N THR A 117 13.92 -5.80 -11.00
CA THR A 117 13.49 -4.40 -11.10
C THR A 117 14.42 -3.63 -12.02
N VAL A 118 13.85 -2.90 -12.98
CA VAL A 118 14.59 -2.07 -13.92
C VAL A 118 13.87 -0.72 -14.09
N GLY A 119 14.63 0.33 -14.39
CA GLY A 119 14.06 1.63 -14.75
C GLY A 119 13.28 1.52 -16.05
N ARG A 120 12.14 2.22 -16.15
CA ARG A 120 11.40 2.34 -17.41
C ARG A 120 11.93 3.53 -18.20
N GLN A 121 12.22 3.33 -19.48
CA GLN A 121 12.48 4.41 -20.44
C GLN A 121 11.17 4.97 -20.99
#